data_AF-A0A2E4WWJ7-F1
#
_entry.id   AF-A0A2E4WWJ7-F1
#
_cell.length_a   1.000
_cell.length_b   1.000
_cell.length_c   1.000
_cell.angle_alpha   90.00
_cell.angle_beta   90.00
_cell.angle_gamma   90.00
#
_symmetry.space_group_name_H-M   'P 1'
#
loop_
_entity.id
_entity.type
_entity.pdbx_description
1 polymer ?
#
loop_
_entity_poly.entity_id
_entity_poly.type
_entity_poly.pdbx_seq_one_letter_code
_entity_poly.pdbx_strand_id
1 'polypeptide(L)'
;MAGRPEALVLASLLVLVAWSSSWFEITAEGTYTEGLDREPTIKTEYSIDKEFQTFEISIENATPLLLYWMHREEVNEPADSSGNPNGDDVSSSDDPEESRDEGPCHGECLELARSSIAILMASFVASLGVASLKPRRLTRGISGFLWVSCLVVIALGVPLSAVADFGIFSGGEEDSEGSSTGGFDSETTDSVSVDQFAHFSSRTGQSASLEGLIFTYDSVGFDLGLLEEDERQLVIEVAPEEGEPGYESLIRFHGEVVAGPGSIVSWWFLILPPMVYGLIGTSPMDEEE
;
A
#
# COMPACT_ATOMS: atom_id res chain seq x y z
N MET A 1 4.31 -48.41 10.11
CA MET A 1 4.49 -47.48 8.98
C MET A 1 4.96 -46.13 9.52
N ALA A 2 6.27 -45.86 9.43
CA ALA A 2 6.82 -44.53 9.68
C ALA A 2 6.56 -43.64 8.45
N GLY A 3 6.18 -42.38 8.66
CA GLY A 3 6.00 -41.42 7.59
C GLY A 3 7.29 -41.17 6.80
N ARG A 4 7.15 -40.58 5.60
CA ARG A 4 8.25 -40.30 4.67
C ARG A 4 9.06 -39.10 5.19
N PRO A 5 10.25 -39.28 5.79
CA PRO A 5 10.98 -38.19 6.45
C PRO A 5 11.48 -37.14 5.45
N GLU A 6 11.76 -37.54 4.21
CA GLU A 6 12.16 -36.66 3.11
C GLU A 6 11.12 -35.57 2.82
N ALA A 7 9.83 -35.93 2.87
CA ALA A 7 8.72 -35.02 2.65
C ALA A 7 8.64 -33.95 3.75
N LEU A 8 8.90 -34.36 5.00
CA LEU A 8 8.93 -33.45 6.14
C LEU A 8 10.12 -32.49 6.09
N VAL A 9 11.30 -32.98 5.68
CA VAL A 9 12.49 -32.13 5.54
C VAL A 9 12.25 -31.09 4.46
N LEU A 10 11.72 -31.50 3.30
CA LEU A 10 11.42 -30.58 2.20
C LEU A 10 10.34 -29.56 2.60
N ALA A 11 9.26 -29.99 3.24
CA ALA A 11 8.21 -29.09 3.71
C ALA A 11 8.75 -28.08 4.74
N SER A 12 9.57 -28.54 5.70
CA SER A 12 10.20 -27.66 6.70
C SER A 12 11.12 -26.63 6.06
N LEU A 13 11.89 -27.02 5.04
CA LEU A 13 12.76 -26.11 4.30
C LEU A 13 11.92 -25.06 3.54
N LEU A 14 10.84 -25.46 2.88
CA LEU A 14 9.94 -24.54 2.19
C LEU A 14 9.25 -23.57 3.15
N VAL A 15 8.87 -24.01 4.36
CA VAL A 15 8.35 -23.13 5.41
C VAL A 15 9.39 -22.07 5.81
N LEU A 16 10.66 -22.45 5.96
CA LEU A 16 11.73 -21.51 6.29
C LEU A 16 11.97 -20.50 5.17
N VAL A 17 11.95 -20.94 3.91
CA VAL A 17 12.07 -20.06 2.75
C VAL A 17 10.89 -19.08 2.69
N ALA A 18 9.66 -19.58 2.86
CA ALA A 18 8.45 -18.76 2.91
C ALA A 18 8.54 -17.72 4.04
N TRP A 19 8.96 -18.12 5.24
CA TRP A 19 9.15 -17.23 6.38
C TRP A 19 10.16 -16.10 6.10
N SER A 20 11.25 -16.40 5.38
CA SER A 20 12.29 -15.42 5.04
C SER A 20 11.98 -14.55 3.82
N SER A 21 10.89 -14.80 3.13
CA SER A 21 10.51 -14.10 1.90
C SER A 21 9.66 -12.85 2.20
N SER A 22 9.38 -12.05 1.17
CA SER A 22 8.48 -10.91 1.28
C SER A 22 7.05 -11.36 1.53
N TRP A 23 6.36 -10.68 2.45
CA TRP A 23 5.01 -11.05 2.88
C TRP A 23 3.93 -10.25 2.17
N PHE A 24 4.19 -8.97 1.98
CA PHE A 24 3.29 -8.04 1.32
C PHE A 24 4.12 -6.96 0.64
N GLU A 25 3.70 -6.57 -0.55
CA GLU A 25 4.38 -5.59 -1.38
C GLU A 25 3.36 -4.58 -1.90
N ILE A 26 3.74 -3.31 -1.89
CA ILE A 26 3.02 -2.23 -2.56
C ILE A 26 4.01 -1.56 -3.51
N THR A 27 3.68 -1.51 -4.78
CA THR A 27 4.41 -0.73 -5.77
C THR A 27 3.49 0.39 -6.25
N ALA A 28 4.01 1.61 -6.26
CA ALA A 28 3.29 2.77 -6.76
C ALA A 28 4.15 3.47 -7.82
N GLU A 29 3.55 3.79 -8.96
CA GLU A 29 4.18 4.49 -10.06
C GLU A 29 3.28 5.66 -10.47
N GLY A 30 3.79 6.88 -10.38
CA GLY A 30 3.09 8.10 -10.76
C GLY A 30 3.85 8.85 -11.83
N THR A 31 3.28 9.03 -13.02
CA THR A 31 3.92 9.69 -14.16
C THR A 31 3.15 10.94 -14.56
N TYR A 32 3.87 12.04 -14.76
CA TYR A 32 3.33 13.23 -15.41
C TYR A 32 3.33 13.00 -16.92
N THR A 33 2.17 12.74 -17.49
CA THR A 33 2.03 12.30 -18.90
C THR A 33 1.87 13.47 -19.87
N GLU A 34 1.42 14.63 -19.38
CA GLU A 34 1.33 15.87 -20.16
C GLU A 34 1.76 17.06 -19.30
N GLY A 35 2.21 18.13 -19.97
CA GLY A 35 2.68 19.38 -19.34
C GLY A 35 4.17 19.41 -19.05
N LEU A 36 4.68 18.40 -18.34
CA LEU A 36 6.09 18.32 -18.00
C LEU A 36 6.90 17.56 -19.05
N ASP A 37 7.98 18.18 -19.51
CA ASP A 37 8.93 17.55 -20.42
C ASP A 37 9.48 16.24 -19.84
N ARG A 38 9.69 15.25 -20.71
CA ARG A 38 10.37 13.97 -20.41
C ARG A 38 9.64 13.09 -19.39
N GLU A 39 8.35 13.31 -19.17
CA GLU A 39 7.46 12.44 -18.39
C GLU A 39 8.11 12.02 -17.06
N PRO A 40 8.29 12.95 -16.10
CA PRO A 40 8.85 12.60 -14.80
C PRO A 40 7.98 11.56 -14.10
N THR A 41 8.63 10.54 -13.54
CA THR A 41 7.97 9.40 -12.91
C THR A 41 8.46 9.22 -11.49
N ILE A 42 7.54 9.16 -10.54
CA ILE A 42 7.80 8.86 -9.13
C ILE A 42 7.47 7.39 -8.91
N LYS A 43 8.45 6.61 -8.47
CA LYS A 43 8.28 5.19 -8.12
C LYS A 43 8.49 5.00 -6.64
N THR A 44 7.54 4.37 -5.99
CA THR A 44 7.58 4.04 -4.58
C THR A 44 7.39 2.55 -4.42
N GLU A 45 8.30 1.91 -3.69
CA GLU A 45 8.23 0.50 -3.36
C GLU A 45 8.18 0.35 -1.84
N TYR A 46 7.15 -0.33 -1.36
CA TYR A 46 6.99 -0.67 0.03
C TYR A 46 6.89 -2.19 0.17
N SER A 47 7.67 -2.77 1.08
CA SER A 47 7.64 -4.20 1.33
C SER A 47 7.66 -4.52 2.82
N ILE A 48 6.97 -5.60 3.20
CA ILE A 48 6.95 -6.14 4.56
C ILE A 48 7.57 -7.52 4.54
N ASP A 49 8.49 -7.77 5.47
CA ASP A 49 8.98 -9.11 5.78
C ASP A 49 8.83 -9.45 7.28
N LYS A 50 9.41 -10.59 7.66
CA LYS A 50 9.40 -11.13 9.03
C LYS A 50 9.99 -10.20 10.10
N GLU A 51 10.84 -9.25 9.73
CA GLU A 51 11.63 -8.41 10.65
C GLU A 51 11.44 -6.93 10.36
N PHE A 52 11.45 -6.52 9.09
CA PHE A 52 11.49 -5.13 8.66
C PHE A 52 10.31 -4.75 7.76
N GLN A 53 10.06 -3.45 7.74
CA GLN A 53 9.27 -2.79 6.70
C GLN A 53 10.26 -1.93 5.91
N THR A 54 10.30 -2.06 4.59
CA THR A 54 11.19 -1.29 3.73
C THR A 54 10.37 -0.32 2.89
N PHE A 55 10.88 0.89 2.73
CA PHE A 55 10.27 1.93 1.92
C PHE A 55 11.35 2.59 1.06
N GLU A 56 11.18 2.51 -0.26
CA GLU A 56 12.09 3.09 -1.24
C GLU A 56 11.30 4.04 -2.14
N ILE A 57 11.83 5.26 -2.32
CA ILE A 57 11.33 6.22 -3.30
C ILE A 57 12.44 6.47 -4.31
N SER A 58 12.10 6.40 -5.58
CA SER A 58 12.94 6.85 -6.68
C SER A 58 12.15 7.79 -7.60
N ILE A 59 12.86 8.77 -8.19
CA ILE A 59 12.28 9.72 -9.13
C ILE A 59 13.08 9.64 -10.42
N GLU A 60 12.44 9.18 -11.48
CA GLU A 60 13.00 9.14 -12.82
C GLU A 60 12.72 10.47 -13.53
N ASN A 61 13.69 10.90 -14.36
CA ASN A 61 13.61 12.19 -15.07
C ASN A 61 13.29 13.37 -14.16
N ALA A 62 13.88 13.44 -12.96
CA ALA A 62 13.47 14.38 -11.90
C ALA A 62 13.66 15.88 -12.23
N THR A 63 14.52 16.26 -13.18
CA THR A 63 14.87 17.68 -13.40
C THR A 63 13.67 18.57 -13.74
N PRO A 64 12.79 18.23 -14.71
CA PRO A 64 11.61 19.03 -15.03
C PRO A 64 10.63 19.10 -13.87
N LEU A 65 10.47 18.02 -13.09
CA LEU A 65 9.62 17.99 -11.90
C LEU A 65 10.13 18.94 -10.80
N LEU A 66 11.44 18.92 -10.54
CA LEU A 66 12.06 19.80 -9.55
C LEU A 66 11.97 21.28 -9.95
N LEU A 67 12.10 21.57 -11.25
CA LEU A 67 11.91 22.93 -11.76
C LEU A 67 10.46 23.37 -11.65
N TYR A 68 9.52 22.50 -12.00
CA TYR A 68 8.09 22.73 -11.82
C TYR A 68 7.77 23.07 -10.35
N TRP A 69 8.20 22.25 -9.39
CA TRP A 69 7.98 22.53 -7.96
C TRP A 69 8.66 23.81 -7.46
N MET A 70 9.77 24.23 -8.08
CA MET A 70 10.49 25.45 -7.69
C MET A 70 9.86 26.72 -8.27
N HIS A 71 9.24 26.62 -9.46
CA HIS A 71 8.69 27.75 -10.19
C HIS A 71 7.18 27.93 -10.00
N ARG A 72 6.49 26.89 -9.52
CA ARG A 72 5.07 26.95 -9.22
C ARG A 72 4.80 27.94 -8.09
N GLU A 73 3.94 28.92 -8.36
CA GLU A 73 3.42 29.84 -7.35
C GLU A 73 2.15 29.28 -6.71
N GLU A 74 1.97 29.51 -5.42
CA GLU A 74 0.69 29.22 -4.75
C GLU A 74 -0.32 30.32 -5.09
N VAL A 75 -1.48 29.92 -5.62
CA VAL A 75 -2.56 30.86 -5.93
C VAL A 75 -3.26 31.23 -4.64
N ASN A 76 -3.17 32.50 -4.25
CA ASN A 76 -3.83 33.08 -3.08
C ASN A 76 -5.04 33.92 -3.52
N GLU A 77 -6.06 34.06 -2.66
CA GLU A 77 -7.14 35.02 -2.92
C GLU A 77 -6.56 36.45 -3.03
N PRO A 78 -7.06 37.29 -3.95
CA PRO A 78 -6.69 38.69 -3.98
C PRO A 78 -7.10 39.33 -2.65
N ALA A 79 -6.10 39.78 -1.89
CA ALA A 79 -6.28 40.41 -0.59
C ALA A 79 -6.96 41.78 -0.72
N ASP A 80 -8.28 41.81 -0.84
CA ASP A 80 -9.06 43.04 -0.71
C ASP A 80 -10.46 42.77 -0.13
N SER A 81 -10.54 42.80 1.21
CA SER A 81 -11.59 43.49 2.02
C SER A 81 -11.94 42.79 3.36
N SER A 82 -11.03 42.84 4.34
CA SER A 82 -11.45 43.01 5.74
C SER A 82 -10.38 43.71 6.56
N GLY A 83 -10.56 45.01 6.75
CA GLY A 83 -9.83 45.74 7.77
C GLY A 83 -10.39 45.40 9.15
N ASN A 84 -9.56 44.86 10.04
CA ASN A 84 -9.47 45.26 11.45
C ASN A 84 -8.23 44.64 12.12
N PRO A 85 -7.25 45.41 12.61
CA PRO A 85 -6.26 44.90 13.55
C PRO A 85 -6.80 45.10 14.97
N ASN A 86 -7.23 44.03 15.62
CA ASN A 86 -7.24 43.87 17.08
C ASN A 86 -7.87 42.53 17.48
N GLY A 87 -7.15 41.77 18.30
CA GLY A 87 -7.67 40.60 18.99
C GLY A 87 -6.54 39.76 19.55
N ASP A 88 -6.14 40.04 20.78
CA ASP A 88 -5.28 39.20 21.61
C ASP A 88 -5.78 37.75 21.66
N ASP A 89 -4.86 36.77 21.60
CA ASP A 89 -4.96 35.49 22.31
C ASP A 89 -3.53 34.91 22.42
N VAL A 90 -2.90 34.86 23.60
CA VAL A 90 -3.12 33.96 24.75
C VAL A 90 -2.54 32.55 24.52
N SER A 91 -1.52 32.29 25.35
CA SER A 91 -0.94 31.02 25.79
C SER A 91 -0.33 30.07 24.76
N SER A 92 0.99 30.22 24.63
CA SER A 92 1.92 29.10 24.49
C SER A 92 1.65 28.04 25.56
N SER A 93 1.09 26.92 25.14
CA SER A 93 1.11 25.65 25.88
C SER A 93 1.97 24.70 25.06
N ASP A 94 3.28 24.73 25.31
CA ASP A 94 4.17 23.64 24.94
C ASP A 94 3.82 22.44 25.84
N ASP A 95 3.06 21.50 25.30
CA ASP A 95 3.15 20.09 25.69
C ASP A 95 3.15 19.27 24.39
N PRO A 96 4.11 18.36 24.19
CA PRO A 96 4.06 17.42 23.08
C PRO A 96 2.94 16.44 23.40
N GLU A 97 1.75 16.64 22.84
CA GLU A 97 0.78 15.57 22.72
C GLU A 97 1.40 14.51 21.81
N GLU A 98 2.03 13.50 22.42
CA GLU A 98 2.10 12.18 21.83
C GLU A 98 0.65 11.82 21.47
N SER A 99 0.31 11.97 20.19
CA SER A 99 -0.88 11.40 19.59
C SER A 99 -0.82 9.89 19.85
N ARG A 100 -1.38 9.45 20.97
CA ARG A 100 -1.56 8.04 21.26
C ARG A 100 -2.55 7.55 20.23
N ASP A 101 -2.04 6.83 19.24
CA ASP A 101 -2.77 6.12 18.21
C ASP A 101 -4.03 5.46 18.81
N GLU A 102 -5.20 6.08 18.61
CA GLU A 102 -6.51 5.48 18.89
C GLU A 102 -6.88 4.44 17.82
N GLY A 103 -5.89 3.73 17.29
CA GLY A 103 -6.08 2.57 16.43
C GLY A 103 -6.35 1.29 17.26
N PRO A 104 -7.06 0.28 16.70
CA PRO A 104 -7.37 -0.97 17.40
C PRO A 104 -6.16 -1.74 17.97
N CYS A 105 -4.94 -1.45 17.50
CA CYS A 105 -3.71 -2.11 17.98
C CYS A 105 -2.58 -1.17 18.46
N HIS A 106 -2.80 0.13 18.68
CA HIS A 106 -1.76 1.04 19.23
C HIS A 106 -0.40 0.99 18.47
N GLY A 107 -0.41 0.77 17.15
CA GLY A 107 0.79 0.66 16.32
C GLY A 107 1.57 -0.67 16.42
N GLU A 108 1.04 -1.69 17.13
CA GLU A 108 1.65 -3.02 17.27
C GLU A 108 0.92 -4.11 16.45
N CYS A 109 0.01 -3.79 15.51
CA CYS A 109 -0.76 -4.82 14.79
C CYS A 109 0.17 -5.73 13.98
N LEU A 110 1.19 -5.17 13.32
CA LEU A 110 2.07 -5.92 12.45
C LEU A 110 3.05 -6.79 13.23
N GLU A 111 3.46 -6.38 14.43
CA GLU A 111 4.21 -7.25 15.36
C GLU A 111 3.36 -8.43 15.82
N LEU A 112 2.08 -8.19 16.13
CA LEU A 112 1.13 -9.25 16.45
C LEU A 112 0.95 -10.21 15.26
N ALA A 113 0.84 -9.70 14.03
CA ALA A 113 0.77 -10.50 12.82
C ALA A 113 2.02 -11.38 12.67
N ARG A 114 3.23 -10.80 12.80
CA ARG A 114 4.51 -11.55 12.77
C ARG A 114 4.56 -12.66 13.80
N SER A 115 4.21 -12.36 15.06
CA SER A 115 4.18 -13.33 16.15
C SER A 115 3.17 -14.46 15.88
N SER A 116 1.99 -14.11 15.38
CA SER A 116 0.94 -15.09 15.06
C SER A 116 1.37 -16.04 13.92
N ILE A 117 1.99 -15.52 12.86
CA ILE A 117 2.50 -16.32 11.74
C ILE A 117 3.64 -17.22 12.23
N ALA A 118 4.56 -16.72 13.06
CA ALA A 118 5.65 -17.53 13.62
C ALA A 118 5.12 -18.74 14.40
N ILE A 119 4.13 -18.52 15.28
CA ILE A 119 3.51 -19.58 16.09
C ILE A 119 2.76 -20.57 15.18
N LEU A 120 2.01 -20.09 14.18
CA LEU A 120 1.28 -20.93 13.24
C LEU A 120 2.21 -21.79 12.39
N MET A 121 3.28 -21.22 11.85
CA MET A 121 4.28 -21.96 11.06
C MET A 121 5.01 -23.00 11.90
N ALA A 122 5.42 -22.66 13.13
CA ALA A 122 6.04 -23.61 14.05
C ALA A 122 5.07 -24.76 14.43
N SER A 123 3.81 -24.43 14.70
CA SER A 123 2.75 -25.41 14.99
C SER A 123 2.47 -26.30 13.79
N PHE A 124 2.48 -25.74 12.57
CA PHE A 124 2.30 -26.48 11.33
C PHE A 124 3.42 -27.51 11.14
N VAL A 125 4.69 -27.11 11.26
CA VAL A 125 5.85 -28.02 11.17
C VAL A 125 5.79 -29.11 12.25
N ALA A 126 5.45 -28.75 13.49
CA ALA A 126 5.28 -29.72 14.57
C ALA A 126 4.15 -30.72 14.27
N SER A 127 3.03 -30.24 13.72
CA SER A 127 1.89 -31.09 13.33
C SER A 127 2.27 -32.07 12.22
N LEU A 128 3.08 -31.65 11.25
CA LEU A 128 3.63 -32.52 10.19
C LEU A 128 4.56 -33.59 10.78
N GLY A 129 5.39 -33.22 11.76
CA GLY A 129 6.21 -34.16 12.52
C GLY A 129 5.38 -35.23 13.22
N VAL A 130 4.34 -34.80 13.96
CA VAL A 130 3.43 -35.72 14.63
C VAL A 130 2.67 -36.60 13.63
N ALA A 131 2.19 -36.04 12.52
CA ALA A 131 1.49 -36.78 11.48
C ALA A 131 2.39 -37.83 10.80
N SER A 132 3.69 -37.53 10.66
CA SER A 132 4.69 -38.47 10.13
C SER A 132 4.97 -39.62 11.10
N LEU A 133 4.98 -39.36 12.41
CA LEU A 133 5.20 -40.39 13.44
C LEU A 133 3.94 -41.24 13.71
N LYS A 134 2.76 -40.61 13.68
CA LYS A 134 1.47 -41.24 13.99
C LYS A 134 0.43 -40.77 12.96
N PRO A 135 0.37 -41.40 11.77
CA PRO A 135 -0.55 -41.01 10.71
C PRO A 135 -2.00 -41.34 11.09
N ARG A 136 -2.69 -40.40 11.71
CA ARG A 136 -4.13 -40.47 12.04
C ARG A 136 -4.90 -39.49 11.18
N ARG A 137 -6.18 -39.76 10.92
CA ARG A 137 -7.05 -38.80 10.21
C ARG A 137 -7.11 -37.44 10.92
N LEU A 138 -7.07 -37.46 12.25
CA LEU A 138 -7.05 -36.24 13.07
C LEU A 138 -5.78 -35.40 12.85
N THR A 139 -4.59 -36.01 12.85
CA THR A 139 -3.32 -35.26 12.68
C THR A 139 -3.21 -34.67 11.29
N ARG A 140 -3.69 -35.39 10.26
CA ARG A 140 -3.83 -34.86 8.89
C ARG A 140 -4.77 -33.66 8.83
N GLY A 141 -5.92 -33.75 9.50
CA GLY A 141 -6.88 -32.66 9.59
C GLY A 141 -6.30 -31.41 10.27
N ILE A 142 -5.55 -31.59 11.36
CA ILE A 142 -4.88 -30.49 12.07
C ILE A 142 -3.84 -29.81 11.18
N SER A 143 -2.99 -30.57 10.48
CA SER A 143 -2.00 -29.97 9.56
C SER A 143 -2.66 -29.21 8.42
N GLY A 144 -3.76 -29.75 7.85
CA GLY A 144 -4.56 -29.05 6.85
C GLY A 144 -5.16 -27.75 7.37
N PHE A 145 -5.74 -27.79 8.57
CA PHE A 145 -6.28 -26.61 9.23
C PHE A 145 -5.21 -25.53 9.46
N LEU A 146 -4.06 -25.91 10.04
CA LEU A 146 -2.96 -24.97 10.29
C LEU A 146 -2.40 -24.37 8.99
N TRP A 147 -2.34 -25.16 7.91
CA TRP A 147 -1.92 -24.66 6.60
C TRP A 147 -2.87 -23.56 6.08
N VAL A 148 -4.18 -23.79 6.16
CA VAL A 148 -5.20 -22.82 5.76
C VAL A 148 -5.18 -21.60 6.68
N SER A 149 -5.09 -21.79 8.00
CA SER A 149 -5.02 -20.68 8.95
C SER A 149 -3.82 -19.78 8.69
N CYS A 150 -2.65 -20.35 8.40
CA CYS A 150 -1.47 -19.57 8.07
C CYS A 150 -1.68 -18.80 6.75
N LEU A 151 -2.26 -19.43 5.72
CA LEU A 151 -2.60 -18.76 4.46
C LEU A 151 -3.55 -17.57 4.68
N VAL A 152 -4.57 -17.72 5.53
CA VAL A 152 -5.53 -16.65 5.85
C VAL A 152 -4.82 -15.48 6.53
N VAL A 153 -3.95 -15.75 7.51
CA VAL A 153 -3.20 -14.69 8.20
C VAL A 153 -2.20 -14.00 7.26
N ILE A 154 -1.53 -14.75 6.38
CA ILE A 154 -0.64 -14.16 5.37
C ILE A 154 -1.42 -13.28 4.39
N ALA A 155 -2.53 -13.78 3.84
CA ALA A 155 -3.25 -13.10 2.77
C ALA A 155 -4.14 -11.94 3.25
N LEU A 156 -4.65 -11.99 4.49
CA LEU A 156 -5.56 -10.97 5.02
C LEU A 156 -5.01 -10.30 6.27
N GLY A 157 -4.40 -11.07 7.18
CA GLY A 157 -3.86 -10.54 8.43
C GLY A 157 -2.73 -9.54 8.22
N VAL A 158 -1.75 -9.87 7.36
CA VAL A 158 -0.61 -8.97 7.08
C VAL A 158 -1.07 -7.66 6.43
N PRO A 159 -1.84 -7.65 5.33
CA PRO A 159 -2.31 -6.40 4.74
C PRO A 159 -3.15 -5.57 5.70
N LEU A 160 -4.08 -6.19 6.44
CA LEU A 160 -4.91 -5.47 7.42
C LEU A 160 -4.08 -4.87 8.56
N SER A 161 -3.06 -5.59 9.03
CA SER A 161 -2.15 -5.08 10.05
C SER A 161 -1.32 -3.90 9.56
N ALA A 162 -0.89 -3.93 8.29
CA ALA A 162 -0.18 -2.82 7.68
C ALA A 162 -1.08 -1.59 7.59
N VAL A 163 -2.29 -1.74 7.05
CA VAL A 163 -3.27 -0.64 6.93
C VAL A 163 -3.63 -0.03 8.29
N ALA A 164 -3.75 -0.87 9.32
CA ALA A 164 -4.01 -0.41 10.68
C ALA A 164 -2.81 0.32 11.31
N ASP A 165 -1.59 -0.16 11.13
CA ASP A 165 -0.37 0.51 11.63
C ASP A 165 -0.07 1.80 10.84
N PHE A 166 -0.54 1.91 9.59
CA PHE A 166 -0.52 3.15 8.83
C PHE A 166 -1.59 4.17 9.26
N GLY A 167 -2.48 3.82 10.21
CA GLY A 167 -3.51 4.74 10.71
C GLY A 167 -4.67 4.97 9.74
N ILE A 168 -4.83 4.16 8.69
CA ILE A 168 -5.91 4.32 7.72
C ILE A 168 -7.29 4.05 8.36
N PHE A 169 -7.36 3.23 9.42
CA PHE A 169 -8.60 2.90 10.12
C PHE A 169 -8.89 3.78 11.36
N SER A 170 -7.99 4.67 11.76
CA SER A 170 -8.18 5.56 12.92
C SER A 170 -8.89 6.88 12.60
N GLY A 171 -9.23 7.13 11.33
CA GLY A 171 -10.17 8.19 10.94
C GLY A 171 -11.61 7.75 11.16
N GLY A 172 -12.09 7.82 12.39
CA GLY A 172 -13.49 7.51 12.72
C GLY A 172 -14.44 8.57 12.16
N GLU A 173 -15.34 8.16 11.26
CA GLU A 173 -16.67 8.70 10.89
C GLU A 173 -16.96 10.22 10.80
N GLU A 174 -16.01 11.12 11.02
CA GLU A 174 -16.11 12.56 10.71
C GLU A 174 -14.77 12.98 10.08
N ASP A 175 -14.84 13.38 8.79
CA ASP A 175 -13.79 14.04 8.01
C ASP A 175 -12.53 13.24 7.62
N SER A 176 -12.71 12.21 6.78
CA SER A 176 -11.61 11.59 6.02
C SER A 176 -11.42 12.22 4.63
N GLU A 177 -11.33 13.56 4.58
CA GLU A 177 -11.00 14.35 3.37
C GLU A 177 -9.50 14.67 3.32
N GLY A 178 -8.64 13.67 3.55
CA GLY A 178 -7.19 13.80 3.46
C GLY A 178 -6.66 13.05 2.24
N SER A 179 -6.40 13.75 1.14
CA SER A 179 -5.84 13.14 -0.07
C SER A 179 -4.37 12.73 0.14
N SER A 180 -4.07 11.45 -0.01
CA SER A 180 -2.72 10.86 0.07
C SER A 180 -1.89 11.05 -1.22
N THR A 181 -2.15 12.10 -2.01
CA THR A 181 -1.55 12.32 -3.34
C THR A 181 -0.37 13.28 -3.36
N GLY A 182 0.20 13.67 -2.20
CA GLY A 182 1.45 14.42 -2.17
C GLY A 182 1.38 15.79 -2.87
N GLY A 183 0.30 16.56 -2.64
CA GLY A 183 0.16 17.93 -3.13
C GLY A 183 -0.73 18.12 -4.36
N PHE A 184 -1.39 17.06 -4.83
CA PHE A 184 -2.55 17.18 -5.72
C PHE A 184 -3.83 17.06 -4.90
N ASP A 185 -4.16 18.09 -4.13
CA ASP A 185 -5.43 18.14 -3.41
C ASP A 185 -6.59 18.11 -4.42
N SER A 186 -7.30 16.98 -4.46
CA SER A 186 -8.66 16.93 -5.00
C SER A 186 -9.72 17.25 -3.93
N GLU A 187 -9.30 17.44 -2.68
CA GLU A 187 -10.12 17.87 -1.55
C GLU A 187 -9.62 19.26 -1.12
N THR A 188 -10.05 20.31 -1.82
CA THR A 188 -9.84 21.70 -1.40
C THR A 188 -10.69 22.09 -0.19
N THR A 189 -11.19 21.13 0.59
CA THR A 189 -12.27 21.41 1.53
C THR A 189 -11.84 22.03 2.85
N ASP A 190 -10.57 22.02 3.29
CA ASP A 190 -10.25 22.60 4.61
C ASP A 190 -8.88 23.27 4.84
N SER A 191 -8.04 23.51 3.81
CA SER A 191 -6.80 24.30 4.05
C SER A 191 -6.30 25.20 2.92
N VAL A 192 -6.94 25.21 1.74
CA VAL A 192 -6.66 26.14 0.66
C VAL A 192 -7.98 26.69 0.13
N SER A 193 -8.27 27.97 0.37
CA SER A 193 -9.53 28.61 -0.02
C SER A 193 -9.70 28.80 -1.54
N VAL A 194 -8.70 28.43 -2.35
CA VAL A 194 -8.65 28.67 -3.80
C VAL A 194 -8.21 27.41 -4.54
N ASP A 195 -8.98 27.04 -5.57
CA ASP A 195 -8.65 25.98 -6.53
C ASP A 195 -7.33 26.31 -7.23
N GLN A 196 -6.31 25.47 -7.04
CA GLN A 196 -5.00 25.63 -7.69
C GLN A 196 -5.02 25.21 -9.18
N PHE A 197 -6.05 24.46 -9.59
CA PHE A 197 -6.21 23.96 -10.96
C PHE A 197 -7.53 24.43 -11.56
N ALA A 198 -7.50 24.95 -12.78
CA ALA A 198 -8.69 25.17 -13.59
C ALA A 198 -9.05 23.92 -14.41
N HIS A 199 -10.35 23.70 -14.63
CA HIS A 199 -10.88 22.57 -15.39
C HIS A 199 -10.38 21.19 -14.93
N PHE A 200 -10.15 21.05 -13.62
CA PHE A 200 -9.66 19.81 -13.03
C PHE A 200 -10.67 18.68 -13.21
N SER A 201 -10.18 17.53 -13.66
CA SER A 201 -10.94 16.29 -13.67
C SER A 201 -10.05 15.14 -13.24
N SER A 202 -10.63 14.23 -12.47
CA SER A 202 -9.95 13.03 -12.01
C SER A 202 -10.79 11.78 -12.29
N ARG A 203 -10.10 10.66 -12.46
CA ARG A 203 -10.69 9.34 -12.63
C ARG A 203 -9.92 8.33 -11.80
N THR A 204 -10.63 7.65 -10.93
CA THR A 204 -10.12 6.50 -10.19
C THR A 204 -10.59 5.20 -10.82
N GLY A 205 -9.74 4.19 -10.78
CA GLY A 205 -10.03 2.83 -11.22
C GLY A 205 -9.55 1.84 -10.18
N GLN A 206 -10.28 0.74 -10.05
CA GLN A 206 -9.91 -0.38 -9.18
C GLN A 206 -10.06 -1.67 -9.97
N SER A 207 -9.04 -2.50 -9.94
CA SER A 207 -9.07 -3.83 -10.55
C SER A 207 -8.31 -4.83 -9.68
N ALA A 208 -8.49 -6.12 -9.96
CA ALA A 208 -7.81 -7.18 -9.24
C ALA A 208 -7.09 -8.09 -10.25
N SER A 209 -5.86 -8.45 -9.94
CA SER A 209 -5.02 -9.36 -10.71
C SER A 209 -4.49 -10.48 -9.80
N LEU A 210 -3.73 -11.41 -10.37
CA LEU A 210 -3.01 -12.42 -9.57
C LEU A 210 -1.90 -11.82 -8.71
N GLU A 211 -1.36 -10.67 -9.13
CA GLU A 211 -0.32 -9.95 -8.42
C GLU A 211 -0.88 -9.20 -7.21
N GLY A 212 -2.15 -8.80 -7.26
CA GLY A 212 -2.78 -8.04 -6.18
C GLY A 212 -3.94 -7.17 -6.64
N LEU A 213 -4.31 -6.23 -5.79
CA LEU A 213 -5.25 -5.16 -6.10
C LEU A 213 -4.50 -4.03 -6.82
N ILE A 214 -5.05 -3.57 -7.93
CA ILE A 214 -4.50 -2.48 -8.74
C ILE A 214 -5.44 -1.29 -8.62
N PHE A 215 -4.91 -0.17 -8.17
CA PHE A 215 -5.59 1.11 -8.06
C PHE A 215 -4.96 2.06 -9.08
N THR A 216 -5.78 2.66 -9.93
CA THR A 216 -5.32 3.64 -10.91
C THR A 216 -5.93 4.99 -10.59
N TYR A 217 -5.16 6.05 -10.73
CA TYR A 217 -5.59 7.43 -10.60
C TYR A 217 -5.12 8.21 -11.81
N ASP A 218 -6.02 8.91 -12.49
CA ASP A 218 -5.69 9.76 -13.62
C ASP A 218 -6.29 11.14 -13.33
N SER A 219 -5.47 12.18 -13.40
CA SER A 219 -5.92 13.56 -13.25
C SER A 219 -5.42 14.43 -14.40
N VAL A 220 -6.21 15.43 -14.75
CA VAL A 220 -5.86 16.44 -15.74
C VAL A 220 -6.48 17.77 -15.34
N GLY A 221 -5.72 18.86 -15.51
CA GLY A 221 -6.18 20.22 -15.26
C GLY A 221 -5.10 21.23 -15.63
N PHE A 222 -5.47 22.51 -15.65
CA PHE A 222 -4.54 23.61 -15.90
C PHE A 222 -4.06 24.17 -14.57
N ASP A 223 -2.77 24.06 -14.27
CA ASP A 223 -2.17 24.56 -13.02
C ASP A 223 -2.01 26.08 -13.07
N LEU A 224 -2.84 26.79 -12.31
CA LEU A 224 -2.84 28.24 -12.28
C LEU A 224 -1.55 28.83 -11.69
N GLY A 225 -0.81 28.03 -10.92
CA GLY A 225 0.50 28.40 -10.35
C GLY A 225 1.62 28.51 -11.39
N LEU A 226 1.38 28.10 -12.63
CA LEU A 226 2.31 28.26 -13.75
C LEU A 226 2.05 29.52 -14.59
N LEU A 227 0.92 30.20 -14.33
CA LEU A 227 0.49 31.37 -15.09
C LEU A 227 0.75 32.66 -14.31
N GLU A 228 1.01 33.74 -15.05
CA GLU A 228 1.01 35.10 -14.50
C GLU A 228 -0.42 35.48 -14.04
N GLU A 229 -0.54 36.37 -13.04
CA GLU A 229 -1.83 36.71 -12.40
C GLU A 229 -2.89 37.23 -13.40
N ASP A 230 -2.46 37.91 -14.46
CA ASP A 230 -3.34 38.47 -15.49
C ASP A 230 -3.87 37.42 -16.48
N GLU A 231 -3.18 36.29 -16.62
CA GLU A 231 -3.57 35.19 -17.51
C GLU A 231 -4.49 34.17 -16.84
N ARG A 232 -4.41 34.03 -15.50
CA ARG A 232 -5.20 33.06 -14.71
C ARG A 232 -6.70 33.17 -14.95
N GLN A 233 -7.25 34.39 -14.96
CA GLN A 233 -8.70 34.60 -15.08
C GLN A 233 -9.25 34.10 -16.43
N LEU A 234 -8.46 34.19 -17.50
CA LEU A 234 -8.86 33.72 -18.83
C LEU A 234 -8.95 32.19 -18.87
N VAL A 235 -7.95 31.51 -18.29
CA VAL A 235 -7.88 30.04 -18.23
C VAL A 235 -8.93 29.45 -17.29
N ILE A 236 -9.32 30.17 -16.23
CA ILE A 236 -10.43 29.78 -15.34
C ILE A 236 -11.78 29.81 -16.08
N GLU A 237 -11.99 30.83 -16.91
CA GLU A 237 -13.27 31.01 -17.63
C GLU A 237 -13.40 30.07 -18.83
N VAL A 238 -12.31 29.84 -19.56
CA VAL A 238 -12.29 29.03 -20.78
C VAL A 238 -11.01 28.20 -20.84
N ALA A 239 -11.17 26.88 -21.00
CA ALA A 239 -10.05 25.97 -21.20
C ALA A 239 -9.33 26.29 -22.53
N PRO A 240 -8.03 26.63 -22.50
CA PRO A 240 -7.28 26.96 -23.71
C PRO A 240 -7.07 25.73 -24.61
N GLU A 241 -7.04 25.94 -25.92
CA GLU A 241 -6.68 24.91 -26.90
C GLU A 241 -5.15 24.85 -27.15
N GLU A 242 -4.66 23.75 -27.72
CA GLU A 242 -3.22 23.58 -28.01
C GLU A 242 -2.70 24.73 -28.90
N GLY A 243 -1.74 25.49 -28.37
CA GLY A 243 -1.14 26.65 -29.04
C GLY A 243 -1.77 28.00 -28.68
N GLU A 244 -2.83 28.02 -27.87
CA GLU A 244 -3.34 29.24 -27.23
C GLU A 244 -2.55 29.56 -25.95
N PRO A 245 -2.45 30.85 -25.58
CA PRO A 245 -1.79 31.24 -24.32
C PRO A 245 -2.49 30.60 -23.13
N GLY A 246 -1.71 30.11 -22.17
CA GLY A 246 -2.21 29.39 -21.00
C GLY A 246 -2.30 27.88 -21.18
N TYR A 247 -2.18 27.35 -22.40
CA TYR A 247 -2.21 25.90 -22.63
C TYR A 247 -1.00 25.19 -21.99
N GLU A 248 0.14 25.87 -21.88
CA GLU A 248 1.36 25.37 -21.23
C GLU A 248 1.18 25.05 -19.74
N SER A 249 0.10 25.52 -19.11
CA SER A 249 -0.23 25.18 -17.72
C SER A 249 -0.92 23.82 -17.58
N LEU A 250 -1.27 23.14 -18.68
CA LEU A 250 -1.90 21.83 -18.63
C LEU A 250 -0.97 20.81 -17.96
N ILE A 251 -1.44 20.17 -16.90
CA ILE A 251 -0.75 19.09 -16.21
C ILE A 251 -1.66 17.86 -16.22
N ARG A 252 -1.11 16.73 -16.67
CA ARG A 252 -1.76 15.41 -16.57
C ARG A 252 -0.90 14.48 -15.75
N PHE A 253 -1.50 13.83 -14.75
CA PHE A 253 -0.83 12.87 -13.89
C PHE A 253 -1.54 11.52 -13.95
N HIS A 254 -0.76 10.45 -14.11
CA HIS A 254 -1.25 9.08 -14.12
C HIS A 254 -0.52 8.28 -13.05
N GLY A 255 -1.25 7.86 -12.02
CA GLY A 255 -0.80 6.99 -10.95
C GLY A 255 -1.35 5.58 -11.08
N GLU A 256 -0.50 4.59 -10.80
CA GLU A 256 -0.85 3.20 -10.63
C GLU A 256 -0.26 2.70 -9.31
N VAL A 257 -1.07 2.03 -8.49
CA VAL A 257 -0.66 1.39 -7.24
C VAL A 257 -1.06 -0.07 -7.27
N VAL A 258 -0.10 -0.98 -7.16
CA VAL A 258 -0.33 -2.42 -7.06
C VAL A 258 -0.01 -2.86 -5.64
N ALA A 259 -1.01 -3.33 -4.91
CA ALA A 259 -0.90 -3.81 -3.55
C ALA A 259 -1.23 -5.30 -3.49
N GLY A 260 -0.27 -6.13 -3.10
CA GLY A 260 -0.33 -7.56 -3.36
C GLY A 260 0.43 -8.44 -2.36
N PRO A 261 0.10 -9.74 -2.31
CA PRO A 261 0.88 -10.69 -1.53
C PRO A 261 2.31 -10.78 -2.07
N GLY A 262 3.29 -10.75 -1.17
CA GLY A 262 4.68 -10.99 -1.55
C GLY A 262 4.93 -12.46 -1.91
N SER A 263 6.20 -12.77 -2.20
CA SER A 263 6.64 -14.09 -2.62
C SER A 263 6.34 -15.22 -1.61
N ILE A 264 6.02 -14.90 -0.34
CA ILE A 264 5.58 -15.86 0.69
C ILE A 264 4.44 -16.74 0.22
N VAL A 265 3.46 -16.19 -0.53
CA VAL A 265 2.28 -16.95 -0.93
C VAL A 265 2.67 -18.05 -1.92
N SER A 266 3.51 -17.71 -2.90
CA SER A 266 4.06 -18.67 -3.86
C SER A 266 4.82 -19.80 -3.16
N TRP A 267 5.68 -19.47 -2.19
CA TRP A 267 6.39 -20.48 -1.39
C TRP A 267 5.45 -21.31 -0.52
N TRP A 268 4.39 -20.71 0.02
CA TRP A 268 3.42 -21.40 0.86
C TRP A 268 2.62 -22.46 0.09
N PHE A 269 2.26 -22.17 -1.17
CA PHE A 269 1.60 -23.15 -2.05
C PHE A 269 2.53 -24.29 -2.46
N LEU A 270 3.84 -24.04 -2.61
CA LEU A 270 4.83 -25.08 -2.91
C LEU A 270 5.00 -26.11 -1.78
N ILE A 271 4.48 -25.84 -0.58
CA ILE A 271 4.44 -26.80 0.54
C ILE A 271 3.38 -27.90 0.31
N LEU A 272 2.34 -27.64 -0.49
CA LEU A 272 1.25 -28.59 -0.69
C LEU A 272 1.70 -29.95 -1.26
N PRO A 273 2.54 -30.03 -2.32
CA PRO A 273 3.01 -31.32 -2.83
C PRO A 273 3.75 -32.19 -1.79
N PRO A 274 4.79 -31.70 -1.07
CA PRO A 274 5.44 -32.52 -0.05
C PRO A 274 4.52 -32.81 1.13
N MET A 275 3.62 -31.90 1.51
CA MET A 275 2.61 -32.14 2.54
C MET A 275 1.70 -33.30 2.14
N VAL A 276 1.09 -33.25 0.96
CA VAL A 276 0.18 -34.31 0.48
C VAL A 276 0.94 -35.63 0.34
N TYR A 277 2.13 -35.63 -0.25
CA TYR A 277 2.97 -36.82 -0.40
C TYR A 277 3.38 -37.45 0.94
N GLY A 278 3.69 -36.63 1.94
CA GLY A 278 4.02 -37.09 3.31
C GLY A 278 2.81 -37.58 4.09
N LEU A 279 1.61 -37.07 3.78
CA LEU A 279 0.36 -37.45 4.44
C LEU A 279 -0.39 -38.59 3.76
N ILE A 280 -0.18 -38.88 2.47
CA ILE A 280 -0.71 -40.09 1.81
C ILE A 280 -0.05 -41.30 2.47
N GLY A 281 -0.84 -42.08 3.22
CA GLY A 281 -0.36 -43.34 3.79
C GLY A 281 -0.18 -44.36 2.68
N THR A 282 0.87 -45.18 2.76
CA THR A 282 0.96 -46.42 1.99
C THR A 282 -0.32 -47.21 2.22
N SER A 283 -1.06 -47.46 1.14
CA SER A 283 -2.23 -48.33 1.19
C SER A 283 -1.77 -49.71 1.67
N PRO A 284 -2.55 -50.45 2.48
CA PRO A 284 -2.19 -51.81 2.92
C PRO A 284 -2.15 -52.85 1.78
N MET A 285 -2.12 -52.42 0.52
CA MET A 285 -1.99 -53.31 -0.65
C MET A 285 -0.53 -53.65 -1.00
N ASP A 286 0.45 -53.00 -0.37
CA ASP A 286 1.87 -53.27 -0.63
C ASP A 286 2.48 -54.34 0.31
N GLU A 287 1.66 -55.03 1.13
CA GLU A 287 2.10 -56.09 2.06
C GLU A 287 1.76 -57.52 1.57
N GLU A 288 1.15 -57.68 0.39
CA GLU A 288 0.88 -58.98 -0.23
C GLU A 288 1.62 -59.16 -1.57
N GLU A 289 2.95 -59.01 -1.60
CA GLU A 289 3.84 -59.65 -2.59
C GLU A 289 5.14 -60.13 -1.94
#